data_AF-G0N5R5-F1
#
_entry.id   AF-G0N5R5-F1
#
_cell.length_a   1.000
_cell.length_b   1.000
_cell.length_c   1.000
_cell.angle_alpha   90.00
_cell.angle_beta   90.00
_cell.angle_gamma   90.00
#
_symmetry.space_group_name_H-M   'P 1'
#
loop_
_entity.id
_entity.type
_entity.pdbx_description
1 polymer ?
#
loop_
_entity_poly.entity_id
_entity_poly.type
_entity_poly.pdbx_seq_one_letter_code
_entity_poly.pdbx_strand_id
1 'polypeptide(L)'
;MICPDWLVTFSRVFSLTISIGCAIVYLTSFIVAFRLFKRFHVFFLTFYMAMIFTRFLALSIRSSGYFLVLFRESGVPIQIDNALWLAKFAAHASVLGCIFERSYATFYATNYENSRRCYFVTSCVITCIICTGLTYADASSDLGRKINSVCYGLFCAVTTAILIIINRWLVKKSSAAKCNLSERYQLTENIKALRLLLPFVVSISGNSIILSVGIVAFNIDTVFNLPICRLVPYYLPIFYFIIIVTTIFNLAAPFYVLFHNRKPLQNQRIGVAEIRNVLGVNIIGDGMDKEQYFQQYKTQWA
;
A
#
# COMPACT_ATOMS: atom_id res chain seq x y z
N MET A 1 -16.88 -33.05 -20.86
CA MET A 1 -15.84 -31.99 -20.94
C MET A 1 -15.75 -31.31 -19.59
N ILE A 2 -14.53 -31.15 -19.04
CA ILE A 2 -14.30 -30.57 -17.70
C ILE A 2 -14.49 -29.04 -17.70
N CYS A 3 -14.33 -28.37 -18.85
CA CYS A 3 -14.55 -26.92 -18.99
C CYS A 3 -15.54 -26.60 -20.13
N PRO A 4 -16.82 -26.34 -19.82
CA PRO A 4 -17.83 -25.95 -20.81
C PRO A 4 -17.70 -24.46 -21.21
N ASP A 5 -18.27 -24.07 -22.35
CA ASP A 5 -18.10 -22.72 -22.91
C ASP A 5 -18.73 -21.62 -22.04
N TRP A 6 -19.85 -21.90 -21.36
CA TRP A 6 -20.50 -20.97 -20.43
C TRP A 6 -19.59 -20.56 -19.26
N LEU A 7 -18.59 -21.38 -18.94
CA LEU A 7 -17.63 -21.12 -17.88
C LEU A 7 -16.78 -19.89 -18.18
N VAL A 8 -16.50 -19.60 -19.46
CA VAL A 8 -15.75 -18.41 -19.88
C VAL A 8 -16.50 -17.15 -19.47
N THR A 9 -17.78 -17.09 -19.81
CA THR A 9 -18.66 -15.97 -19.46
C THR A 9 -18.77 -15.84 -17.95
N PHE A 10 -19.01 -16.96 -17.25
CA PHE A 10 -19.10 -16.97 -15.79
C PHE A 10 -17.82 -16.44 -15.13
N SER A 11 -16.64 -16.93 -15.51
CA SER A 11 -15.36 -16.49 -14.96
C SER A 11 -15.06 -15.02 -15.27
N ARG A 12 -15.44 -14.52 -16.45
CA ARG A 12 -15.30 -13.09 -16.81
C ARG A 12 -16.22 -12.21 -15.96
N VAL A 13 -17.49 -12.59 -15.79
CA VAL A 13 -18.46 -11.86 -14.94
C VAL A 13 -18.03 -11.88 -13.47
N PHE A 14 -17.54 -13.02 -12.98
CA PHE A 14 -17.02 -13.15 -11.63
C PHE A 14 -15.83 -12.20 -11.39
N SER A 15 -14.82 -12.23 -12.27
CA SER A 15 -13.66 -11.33 -12.18
C SER A 15 -14.03 -9.85 -12.31
N LEU A 16 -15.00 -9.52 -13.18
CA LEU A 16 -15.55 -8.17 -13.29
C LEU A 16 -16.18 -7.71 -11.98
N THR A 17 -17.08 -8.52 -11.41
CA THR A 17 -17.83 -8.21 -10.18
C THR A 17 -16.89 -7.95 -9.01
N ILE A 18 -15.88 -8.82 -8.86
CA ILE A 18 -14.84 -8.67 -7.84
C ILE A 18 -14.02 -7.40 -8.05
N SER A 19 -13.60 -7.12 -9.29
CA SER A 19 -12.78 -5.96 -9.61
C SER A 19 -13.53 -4.64 -9.34
N ILE A 20 -14.82 -4.58 -9.70
CA ILE A 20 -15.71 -3.46 -9.40
C ILE A 20 -15.87 -3.30 -7.88
N GLY A 21 -16.16 -4.39 -7.16
CA GLY A 21 -16.28 -4.38 -5.71
C GLY A 21 -15.02 -3.82 -5.04
N CYS A 22 -13.83 -4.25 -5.48
CA CYS A 22 -12.56 -3.70 -5.00
C CYS A 22 -12.43 -2.19 -5.33
N ALA A 23 -12.76 -1.76 -6.54
CA ALA A 23 -12.68 -0.36 -6.93
C ALA A 23 -13.58 0.53 -6.05
N ILE A 24 -14.81 0.11 -5.76
CA ILE A 24 -15.74 0.82 -4.87
C ILE A 24 -15.17 0.95 -3.46
N VAL A 25 -14.57 -0.12 -2.94
CA VAL A 25 -13.93 -0.11 -1.61
C VAL A 25 -12.75 0.87 -1.58
N TYR A 26 -11.90 0.89 -2.60
CA TYR A 26 -10.80 1.86 -2.70
C TYR A 26 -11.29 3.30 -2.82
N LEU A 27 -12.35 3.56 -3.60
CA LEU A 27 -12.95 4.89 -3.70
C LEU A 27 -13.48 5.35 -2.33
N THR A 28 -14.16 4.46 -1.61
CA THR A 28 -14.65 4.72 -0.26
C THR A 28 -13.49 5.03 0.70
N SER A 29 -12.43 4.21 0.67
CA SER A 29 -11.22 4.44 1.47
C SER A 29 -10.51 5.75 1.10
N PHE A 30 -10.50 6.14 -0.18
CA PHE A 30 -9.94 7.41 -0.62
C PHE A 30 -10.69 8.61 -0.04
N ILE A 31 -12.03 8.60 -0.12
CA ILE A 31 -12.88 9.65 0.46
C ILE A 31 -12.67 9.73 1.98
N VAL A 32 -12.61 8.59 2.66
CA VAL A 32 -12.39 8.51 4.11
C VAL A 32 -10.99 9.01 4.49
N ALA A 33 -9.95 8.60 3.75
CA ALA A 33 -8.58 9.05 3.94
C ALA A 33 -8.45 10.57 3.81
N PHE A 34 -9.13 11.17 2.81
CA PHE A 34 -9.12 12.62 2.58
C PHE A 34 -9.69 13.40 3.77
N ARG A 35 -10.70 12.84 4.45
CA ARG A 35 -11.33 13.48 5.61
C ARG A 35 -10.51 13.32 6.89
N LEU A 36 -9.87 12.17 7.08
CA LEU A 36 -9.24 11.80 8.36
C LEU A 36 -7.79 12.27 8.51
N PHE A 37 -7.02 12.30 7.43
CA PHE A 37 -5.55 12.42 7.53
C PHE A 37 -5.00 13.85 7.54
N LYS A 38 -5.77 14.82 8.05
CA LYS A 38 -5.31 16.23 8.22
C LYS A 38 -4.12 16.41 9.18
N ARG A 39 -3.70 15.37 9.89
CA ARG A 39 -2.67 15.41 10.94
C ARG A 39 -1.29 14.92 10.50
N PHE A 40 -1.16 14.37 9.29
CA PHE A 40 0.12 13.90 8.78
C PHE A 40 0.81 14.98 7.96
N HIS A 41 2.14 14.89 7.86
CA HIS A 41 2.92 15.76 6.99
C HIS A 41 2.39 15.79 5.55
N VAL A 42 2.29 16.97 4.96
CA VAL A 42 1.66 17.20 3.64
C VAL A 42 2.26 16.32 2.55
N PHE A 43 3.59 16.14 2.55
CA PHE A 43 4.25 15.33 1.51
C PHE A 43 3.93 13.85 1.60
N PHE A 44 4.01 13.27 2.80
CA PHE A 44 3.57 11.89 3.02
C PHE A 44 2.10 11.72 2.63
N LEU A 45 1.24 12.68 3.00
CA LEU A 45 -0.16 12.65 2.62
C LEU A 45 -0.34 12.66 1.10
N THR A 46 0.38 13.50 0.37
CA THR A 46 0.30 13.55 -1.10
C THR A 46 0.65 12.21 -1.74
N PHE A 47 1.79 11.60 -1.37
CA PHE A 47 2.19 10.31 -1.93
C PHE A 47 1.26 9.17 -1.49
N TYR A 48 0.79 9.21 -0.25
CA TYR A 48 -0.14 8.21 0.28
C TYR A 48 -1.50 8.28 -0.43
N MET A 49 -2.01 9.48 -0.68
CA MET A 49 -3.26 9.69 -1.43
C MET A 49 -3.08 9.33 -2.91
N ALA A 50 -1.94 9.67 -3.51
CA ALA A 50 -1.60 9.25 -4.87
C ALA A 50 -1.53 7.71 -5.00
N MET A 51 -1.01 7.01 -3.99
CA MET A 51 -0.98 5.55 -3.94
C MET A 51 -2.41 4.95 -3.90
N ILE A 52 -3.29 5.46 -3.04
CA ILE A 52 -4.69 4.98 -2.99
C ILE A 52 -5.39 5.25 -4.32
N PHE A 53 -5.20 6.44 -4.89
CA PHE A 53 -5.81 6.85 -6.15
C PHE A 53 -5.33 6.00 -7.33
N THR A 54 -4.02 5.79 -7.49
CA THR A 54 -3.46 4.98 -8.59
C THR A 54 -3.88 3.51 -8.49
N ARG A 55 -4.07 2.99 -7.26
CA ARG A 55 -4.67 1.66 -7.05
C ARG A 55 -6.15 1.61 -7.45
N PHE A 56 -6.93 2.61 -7.07
CA PHE A 56 -8.32 2.76 -7.54
C PHE A 56 -8.39 2.79 -9.07
N LEU A 57 -7.52 3.58 -9.71
CA LEU A 57 -7.43 3.70 -11.17
C LEU A 57 -7.09 2.35 -11.81
N ALA A 58 -6.10 1.61 -11.30
CA ALA A 58 -5.73 0.30 -11.82
C ALA A 58 -6.90 -0.71 -11.75
N LEU A 59 -7.67 -0.72 -10.64
CA LEU A 59 -8.85 -1.57 -10.51
C LEU A 59 -10.00 -1.13 -11.42
N SER A 60 -10.17 0.16 -11.65
CA SER A 60 -11.19 0.70 -12.56
C SER A 60 -10.88 0.35 -14.03
N ILE A 61 -9.61 0.49 -14.43
CA ILE A 61 -9.14 0.09 -15.77
C ILE A 61 -9.28 -1.42 -15.95
N ARG A 62 -8.90 -2.23 -14.94
CA ARG A 62 -9.09 -3.69 -14.98
C ARG A 62 -10.57 -4.06 -15.14
N SER A 63 -11.46 -3.41 -14.40
CA SER A 63 -12.91 -3.62 -14.51
C SER A 63 -13.41 -3.30 -15.92
N SER A 64 -12.94 -2.19 -16.49
CA SER A 64 -13.25 -1.80 -17.88
C SER A 64 -12.74 -2.84 -18.88
N GLY A 65 -11.54 -3.38 -18.67
CA GLY A 65 -10.98 -4.47 -19.47
C GLY A 65 -11.82 -5.74 -19.42
N TYR A 66 -12.24 -6.18 -18.23
CA TYR A 66 -13.13 -7.34 -18.10
C TYR A 66 -14.50 -7.10 -18.75
N PHE A 67 -15.06 -5.90 -18.60
CA PHE A 67 -16.32 -5.53 -19.24
C PHE A 67 -16.22 -5.64 -20.77
N LEU A 68 -15.15 -5.13 -21.38
CA LEU A 68 -14.96 -5.20 -22.83
C LEU A 68 -14.75 -6.64 -23.33
N VAL A 69 -14.04 -7.47 -22.56
CA VAL A 69 -13.83 -8.88 -22.89
C VAL A 69 -15.12 -9.70 -22.77
N LEU A 70 -16.20 -9.20 -22.14
CA LEU A 70 -17.51 -9.86 -22.22
C LEU A 70 -18.12 -9.78 -23.62
N PHE A 71 -17.86 -8.70 -24.36
CA PHE A 71 -18.45 -8.44 -25.68
C PHE A 71 -17.46 -8.66 -26.83
N ARG A 72 -16.20 -8.97 -26.53
CA ARG A 72 -15.12 -9.09 -27.51
C ARG A 72 -14.41 -10.44 -27.38
N GLU A 73 -14.31 -11.16 -28.50
CA GLU A 73 -13.57 -12.44 -28.56
C GLU A 73 -12.04 -12.24 -28.65
N SER A 74 -11.59 -11.14 -29.25
CA SER A 74 -10.16 -10.82 -29.49
C SER A 74 -9.37 -10.37 -28.24
N GLY A 75 -9.87 -10.63 -27.03
CA GLY A 75 -9.17 -10.34 -25.79
C GLY A 75 -9.16 -8.86 -25.37
N VAL A 76 -8.27 -8.52 -24.43
CA VAL A 76 -8.15 -7.17 -23.87
C VAL A 76 -7.43 -6.25 -24.89
N PRO A 77 -7.98 -5.06 -25.20
CA PRO A 77 -7.29 -4.10 -26.06
C PRO A 77 -5.93 -3.70 -25.48
N ILE A 78 -4.91 -3.60 -26.34
CA ILE A 78 -3.54 -3.25 -25.93
C ILE A 78 -3.46 -1.89 -25.20
N GLN A 79 -4.33 -0.95 -25.56
CA GLN A 79 -4.42 0.35 -24.90
C GLN A 79 -4.83 0.21 -23.43
N ILE A 80 -5.75 -0.70 -23.12
CA ILE A 80 -6.23 -0.96 -21.76
C ILE A 80 -5.18 -1.69 -20.95
N ASP A 81 -4.49 -2.66 -21.55
CA ASP A 81 -3.39 -3.34 -20.90
C ASP A 81 -2.24 -2.38 -20.55
N ASN A 82 -1.83 -1.53 -21.50
CA ASN A 82 -0.81 -0.50 -21.25
C ASN A 82 -1.26 0.50 -20.17
N ALA A 83 -2.51 0.95 -20.20
CA ALA A 83 -3.05 1.84 -19.16
C ALA A 83 -3.09 1.17 -17.79
N LEU A 84 -3.42 -0.13 -17.73
CA LEU A 84 -3.42 -0.92 -16.49
C LEU A 84 -2.00 -1.04 -15.92
N TRP A 85 -1.02 -1.33 -16.76
CA TRP A 85 0.38 -1.40 -16.36
C TRP A 85 0.91 -0.06 -15.87
N LEU A 86 0.61 1.03 -16.59
CA LEU A 86 0.98 2.38 -16.17
C LEU A 86 0.41 2.72 -14.79
N ALA A 87 -0.87 2.41 -14.55
CA ALA A 87 -1.51 2.63 -13.25
C ALA A 87 -0.88 1.77 -12.13
N LYS A 88 -0.54 0.51 -12.42
CA LYS A 88 0.19 -0.37 -11.47
C LYS A 88 1.57 0.18 -11.14
N PHE A 89 2.35 0.61 -12.13
CA PHE A 89 3.68 1.17 -11.88
C PHE A 89 3.60 2.50 -11.13
N ALA A 90 2.63 3.37 -11.46
CA ALA A 90 2.40 4.60 -10.71
C ALA A 90 2.08 4.34 -9.22
N ALA A 91 1.37 3.26 -8.90
CA ALA A 91 1.13 2.85 -7.52
C ALA A 91 2.42 2.43 -6.79
N HIS A 92 3.29 1.66 -7.45
CA HIS A 92 4.60 1.31 -6.93
C HIS A 92 5.48 2.56 -6.73
N ALA A 93 5.48 3.49 -7.68
CA ALA A 93 6.18 4.77 -7.59
C ALA A 93 5.73 5.59 -6.38
N SER A 94 4.42 5.64 -6.14
CA SER A 94 3.84 6.35 -5.00
C SER A 94 4.26 5.74 -3.66
N VAL A 95 4.37 4.40 -3.60
CA VAL A 95 4.94 3.69 -2.44
C VAL A 95 6.40 4.07 -2.23
N LEU A 96 7.21 4.07 -3.29
CA LEU A 96 8.63 4.44 -3.19
C LEU A 96 8.80 5.89 -2.72
N GLY A 97 7.96 6.81 -3.20
CA GLY A 97 7.91 8.19 -2.72
C GLY A 97 7.64 8.28 -1.22
N CYS A 98 6.68 7.49 -0.71
CA CYS A 98 6.43 7.39 0.74
C CYS A 98 7.66 6.85 1.50
N ILE A 99 8.33 5.82 0.96
CA ILE A 99 9.50 5.20 1.59
C ILE A 99 10.68 6.18 1.64
N PHE A 100 10.95 6.92 0.56
CA PHE A 100 12.01 7.92 0.53
C PHE A 100 11.76 9.05 1.50
N GLU A 101 10.54 9.57 1.52
CA GLU A 101 10.17 10.67 2.42
C GLU A 101 10.25 10.23 3.89
N ARG A 102 9.83 9.00 4.22
CA ARG A 102 9.99 8.44 5.57
C ARG A 102 11.45 8.12 5.92
N SER A 103 12.26 7.69 4.95
CA SER A 103 13.70 7.46 5.16
C SER A 103 14.39 8.77 5.55
N TYR A 104 14.10 9.85 4.81
CA TYR A 104 14.64 11.17 5.10
C TYR A 104 14.19 11.69 6.46
N ALA A 105 12.91 11.56 6.79
CA ALA A 105 12.39 11.93 8.12
C ALA A 105 13.03 11.09 9.26
N THR A 106 13.50 9.88 8.98
CA THR A 106 14.20 9.02 9.96
C THR A 106 15.63 9.49 10.17
N PHE A 107 16.39 9.75 9.09
CA PHE A 107 17.80 10.14 9.18
C PHE A 107 18.00 11.59 9.62
N TYR A 108 17.07 12.49 9.28
CA TYR A 108 17.15 13.92 9.57
C TYR A 108 16.08 14.38 10.58
N ALA A 109 15.73 13.54 11.55
CA ALA A 109 14.64 13.79 12.50
C ALA A 109 14.74 15.15 13.24
N THR A 110 15.95 15.66 13.48
CA THR A 110 16.19 16.94 14.18
C THR A 110 15.95 18.17 13.31
N ASN A 111 16.29 18.09 12.02
CA ASN A 111 16.18 19.20 11.07
C ASN A 111 15.02 19.04 10.09
N TYR A 112 14.25 17.96 10.24
CA TYR A 112 13.16 17.63 9.33
C TYR A 112 12.20 18.80 9.20
N GLU A 113 11.81 19.45 10.30
CA GLU A 113 10.88 20.59 10.28
C GLU A 113 11.45 21.89 9.68
N ASN A 114 12.76 22.12 9.73
CA ASN A 114 13.37 23.39 9.33
C ASN A 114 13.99 23.38 7.92
N SER A 115 14.10 22.22 7.28
CA SER A 115 14.67 22.08 5.93
C SER A 115 13.75 22.70 4.85
N ARG A 116 14.31 23.46 3.89
CA ARG A 116 13.63 23.94 2.67
C ARG A 116 13.41 22.75 1.72
N ARG A 117 12.23 22.14 1.86
CA ARG A 117 11.93 20.76 1.42
C ARG A 117 11.42 20.57 -0.02
N CYS A 118 11.17 21.65 -0.77
CA CYS A 118 10.71 21.51 -2.17
C CYS A 118 11.71 20.73 -3.04
N TYR A 119 13.01 21.03 -2.96
CA TYR A 119 14.00 20.34 -3.81
C TYR A 119 14.12 18.85 -3.53
N PHE A 120 14.01 18.43 -2.27
CA PHE A 120 14.04 17.01 -1.89
C PHE A 120 12.78 16.26 -2.32
N VAL A 121 11.61 16.92 -2.23
CA VAL A 121 10.35 16.32 -2.69
C VAL A 121 10.34 16.23 -4.21
N THR A 122 10.79 17.28 -4.91
CA THR A 122 10.95 17.27 -6.36
C THR A 122 11.92 16.18 -6.80
N SER A 123 13.04 15.96 -6.09
CA SER A 123 13.96 14.86 -6.41
C SER A 123 13.33 13.49 -6.16
N CYS A 124 12.52 13.32 -5.09
CA CYS A 124 11.76 12.09 -4.85
C CYS A 124 10.75 11.83 -5.98
N VAL A 125 9.98 12.85 -6.40
CA VAL A 125 9.02 12.75 -7.50
C VAL A 125 9.72 12.42 -8.81
N ILE A 126 10.82 13.11 -9.15
CA ILE A 126 11.60 12.85 -10.36
C ILE A 126 12.17 11.43 -10.34
N THR A 127 12.73 10.98 -9.21
CA THR A 127 13.25 9.61 -9.08
C THR A 127 12.13 8.59 -9.25
N CYS A 128 10.96 8.82 -8.66
CA CYS A 128 9.80 7.95 -8.83
C CYS A 128 9.33 7.89 -10.30
N ILE A 129 9.31 9.03 -11.00
CA ILE A 129 8.93 9.12 -12.42
C ILE A 129 9.97 8.41 -13.29
N ILE A 130 11.27 8.64 -13.06
CA ILE A 130 12.36 7.99 -13.80
C ILE A 130 12.33 6.48 -13.58
N CYS A 131 12.20 6.01 -12.34
CA CYS A 131 12.11 4.58 -12.06
C CYS A 131 10.88 3.95 -12.73
N THR A 132 9.74 4.66 -12.75
CA THR A 132 8.51 4.20 -13.43
C THR A 132 8.66 4.17 -14.95
N GLY A 133 9.27 5.20 -15.53
CA GLY A 133 9.50 5.31 -16.96
C GLY A 133 10.51 4.29 -17.47
N LEU A 134 11.62 4.09 -16.75
CA LEU A 134 12.64 3.10 -17.09
C LEU A 134 12.10 1.68 -16.97
N THR A 135 11.36 1.35 -15.90
CA THR A 135 10.74 0.01 -15.78
C THR A 135 9.67 -0.25 -16.83
N TYR A 136 8.98 0.77 -17.31
CA TYR A 136 8.03 0.66 -18.43
C TYR A 136 8.73 0.50 -19.79
N ALA A 137 9.83 1.22 -20.02
CA ALA A 137 10.60 1.18 -21.27
C ALA A 137 11.41 -0.11 -21.44
N ASP A 138 11.99 -0.64 -20.36
CA ASP A 138 12.83 -1.84 -20.35
C ASP A 138 12.00 -3.14 -20.45
N ALA A 139 10.71 -3.06 -20.10
CA ALA A 139 9.82 -4.22 -20.09
C ALA A 139 9.09 -4.40 -21.45
N SER A 140 9.86 -4.79 -22.46
CA SER A 140 9.37 -5.12 -23.82
C SER A 140 8.51 -6.40 -23.87
N SER A 141 8.60 -7.26 -22.85
CA SER A 141 7.77 -8.48 -22.70
C SER A 141 6.87 -8.43 -21.47
N ASP A 142 5.69 -9.06 -21.55
CA ASP A 142 4.74 -9.18 -20.43
C ASP A 142 5.35 -9.91 -19.22
N LEU A 143 6.18 -10.93 -19.48
CA LEU A 143 6.97 -11.59 -18.43
C LEU A 143 7.96 -10.61 -17.76
N GLY A 144 8.65 -9.79 -18.54
CA GLY A 144 9.55 -8.75 -18.02
C GLY A 144 8.82 -7.74 -17.12
N ARG A 145 7.63 -7.28 -17.52
CA ARG A 145 6.79 -6.38 -16.70
C ARG A 145 6.44 -7.00 -15.35
N LYS A 146 6.09 -8.29 -15.36
CA LYS A 146 5.71 -9.06 -14.17
C LYS A 146 6.91 -9.31 -13.23
N ILE A 147 8.08 -9.64 -13.77
CA ILE A 147 9.33 -9.78 -13.00
C ILE A 147 9.72 -8.45 -12.37
N ASN A 148 9.73 -7.35 -13.14
CA ASN A 148 10.05 -6.02 -12.62
C ASN A 148 9.10 -5.60 -11.50
N SER A 149 7.80 -5.85 -11.65
CA SER A 149 6.79 -5.59 -10.62
C SER A 149 7.06 -6.37 -9.33
N VAL A 150 7.55 -7.61 -9.42
CA VAL A 150 7.93 -8.43 -8.26
C VAL A 150 9.21 -7.89 -7.60
N CYS A 151 10.27 -7.65 -8.36
CA CYS A 151 11.53 -7.12 -7.83
C CYS A 151 11.32 -5.79 -7.11
N TYR A 152 10.54 -4.89 -7.71
CA TYR A 152 10.21 -3.60 -7.11
C TYR A 152 9.34 -3.74 -5.86
N GLY A 153 8.35 -4.64 -5.90
CA GLY A 153 7.51 -4.96 -4.75
C GLY A 153 8.34 -5.50 -3.57
N LEU A 154 9.27 -6.43 -3.83
CA LEU A 154 10.16 -6.98 -2.82
C LEU A 154 11.08 -5.89 -2.23
N PHE A 155 11.67 -5.05 -3.09
CA PHE A 155 12.47 -3.91 -2.64
C PHE A 155 11.68 -3.00 -1.70
N CYS A 156 10.46 -2.59 -2.07
CA CYS A 156 9.62 -1.75 -1.24
C CYS A 156 9.26 -2.42 0.10
N ALA A 157 8.97 -3.72 0.09
CA ALA A 157 8.63 -4.49 1.28
C ALA A 157 9.82 -4.58 2.26
N VAL A 158 11.00 -4.94 1.75
CA VAL A 158 12.23 -5.04 2.54
C VAL A 158 12.62 -3.68 3.12
N THR A 159 12.65 -2.63 2.30
CA THR A 159 13.01 -1.28 2.77
C THR A 159 12.02 -0.77 3.82
N THR A 160 10.71 -1.01 3.63
CA THR A 160 9.70 -0.65 4.65
C THR A 160 9.90 -1.41 5.96
N ALA A 161 10.21 -2.71 5.90
CA ALA A 161 10.49 -3.51 7.09
C ALA A 161 11.74 -3.02 7.83
N ILE A 162 12.83 -2.75 7.11
CA ILE A 162 14.06 -2.17 7.66
C ILE A 162 13.77 -0.83 8.34
N LEU A 163 13.02 0.07 7.68
CA LEU A 163 12.65 1.36 8.25
C LEU A 163 11.84 1.21 9.55
N ILE A 164 10.91 0.27 9.61
CA ILE A 164 10.15 -0.01 10.84
C ILE A 164 11.08 -0.48 11.96
N ILE A 165 12.03 -1.36 11.67
CA ILE A 165 12.99 -1.88 12.66
C ILE A 165 13.89 -0.74 13.17
N ILE A 166 14.47 0.05 12.26
CA ILE A 166 15.32 1.20 12.61
C ILE A 166 14.55 2.22 13.45
N ASN A 167 13.34 2.61 13.02
CA ASN A 167 12.54 3.59 13.78
C ASN A 167 12.16 3.06 15.17
N ARG A 168 11.81 1.77 15.31
CA ARG A 168 11.54 1.16 16.63
C ARG A 168 12.78 1.18 17.52
N TRP A 169 13.95 0.90 16.98
CA TRP A 169 15.20 0.95 17.72
C TRP A 169 15.53 2.38 18.17
N LEU A 170 15.39 3.37 17.27
CA LEU A 170 15.60 4.79 17.58
C LEU A 170 14.62 5.30 18.63
N VAL A 171 13.34 4.89 18.61
CA VAL A 171 12.36 5.23 19.66
C VAL A 171 12.75 4.65 21.01
N LYS A 172 13.23 3.40 21.06
CA LYS A 172 13.71 2.79 22.31
C LYS A 172 14.94 3.52 22.85
N LYS A 173 15.91 3.82 22.00
CA LYS A 173 17.13 4.54 22.35
C LYS A 173 16.84 5.96 22.85
N SER A 174 15.99 6.71 22.14
CA SER A 174 15.61 8.07 22.51
C SER A 174 14.73 8.13 23.76
N SER A 175 14.00 7.06 24.12
CA SER A 175 13.27 6.99 25.39
C SER A 175 14.20 6.80 26.59
N ALA A 176 15.33 6.12 26.40
CA ALA A 176 16.33 5.91 27.46
C ALA A 176 17.32 7.09 27.62
N ALA A 177 17.61 7.82 26.54
CA ALA A 177 18.49 8.99 26.55
C ALA A 177 17.69 10.31 26.71
N LYS A 178 18.31 11.39 27.22
CA LYS A 178 17.76 12.76 27.22
C LYS A 178 17.71 13.36 25.79
N CYS A 179 17.02 12.70 24.86
CA CYS A 179 16.80 13.20 23.50
C CYS A 179 15.81 14.37 23.48
N ASN A 180 15.98 15.26 22.50
CA ASN A 180 15.06 16.37 22.26
C ASN A 180 13.65 15.87 21.96
N LEU A 181 12.66 16.61 22.47
CA LEU A 181 11.25 16.24 22.40
C LEU A 181 10.71 16.27 20.97
N SER A 182 11.25 17.15 20.12
CA SER A 182 10.96 17.21 18.68
C SER A 182 11.40 15.94 17.94
N GLU A 183 12.59 15.42 18.24
CA GLU A 183 13.11 14.18 17.65
C GLU A 183 12.22 12.98 18.03
N ARG A 184 11.82 12.90 19.30
CA ARG A 184 10.90 11.85 19.79
C ARG A 184 9.53 11.94 19.11
N TYR A 185 9.00 13.16 18.89
CA TYR A 185 7.75 13.38 18.17
C TYR A 185 7.86 12.90 16.71
N GLN A 186 8.93 13.28 16.01
CA GLN A 186 9.15 12.91 14.61
C GLN A 186 9.29 11.39 14.43
N LEU A 187 10.07 10.72 15.28
CA LEU A 187 10.19 9.25 15.26
C LEU A 187 8.86 8.55 15.55
N THR A 188 8.05 9.13 16.45
CA THR A 188 6.71 8.64 16.81
C THR A 188 5.74 8.77 15.63
N GLU A 189 5.75 9.91 14.94
CA GLU A 189 4.96 10.13 13.72
C GLU A 189 5.39 9.16 12.61
N ASN A 190 6.69 8.95 12.41
CA ASN A 190 7.22 8.01 11.42
C ASN A 190 6.74 6.58 11.66
N ILE A 191 6.73 6.09 12.90
CA ILE A 191 6.19 4.75 13.19
C ILE A 191 4.69 4.66 12.85
N LYS A 192 3.91 5.70 13.16
CA LYS A 192 2.48 5.73 12.80
C LYS A 192 2.28 5.71 11.28
N ALA A 193 3.03 6.54 10.56
CA ALA A 193 2.99 6.62 9.11
C ALA A 193 3.41 5.29 8.45
N LEU A 194 4.50 4.66 8.91
CA LEU A 194 4.96 3.36 8.41
C LEU A 194 3.95 2.24 8.68
N ARG A 195 3.24 2.25 9.82
CA ARG A 195 2.16 1.29 10.07
C ARG A 195 0.97 1.48 9.15
N LEU A 196 0.69 2.71 8.74
CA LEU A 196 -0.35 3.02 7.77
C LEU A 196 0.06 2.61 6.34
N LEU A 197 1.34 2.71 6.02
CA LEU A 197 1.92 2.33 4.73
C LEU A 197 2.05 0.80 4.56
N LEU A 198 2.39 0.08 5.63
CA LEU A 198 2.70 -1.35 5.59
C LEU A 198 1.62 -2.23 4.91
N PRO A 199 0.31 -2.08 5.21
CA PRO A 199 -0.74 -2.86 4.55
C PRO A 199 -0.77 -2.65 3.04
N PHE A 200 -0.47 -1.43 2.58
CA PHE A 200 -0.41 -1.15 1.15
C PHE A 200 0.79 -1.82 0.52
N VAL A 201 1.98 -1.69 1.10
CA VAL A 201 3.20 -2.33 0.61
C VAL A 201 3.01 -3.84 0.48
N VAL A 202 2.50 -4.50 1.53
CA VAL A 202 2.22 -5.93 1.52
C VAL A 202 1.17 -6.29 0.46
N SER A 203 0.11 -5.48 0.32
CA SER A 203 -0.91 -5.67 -0.70
C SER A 203 -0.33 -5.55 -2.12
N ILE A 204 0.46 -4.51 -2.42
CA ILE A 204 1.03 -4.31 -3.77
C ILE A 204 1.98 -5.45 -4.10
N SER A 205 2.95 -5.71 -3.23
CA SER A 205 3.98 -6.72 -3.45
C SER A 205 3.38 -8.13 -3.50
N GLY A 206 2.44 -8.45 -2.61
CA GLY A 206 1.76 -9.74 -2.59
C GLY A 206 0.98 -10.00 -3.88
N ASN A 207 0.25 -9.02 -4.38
CA ASN A 207 -0.44 -9.14 -5.67
C ASN A 207 0.53 -9.36 -6.83
N SER A 208 1.63 -8.62 -6.89
CA SER A 208 2.67 -8.80 -7.92
C SER A 208 3.24 -10.22 -7.88
N ILE A 209 3.56 -10.74 -6.70
CA ILE A 209 4.12 -12.10 -6.52
C ILE A 209 3.12 -13.16 -6.96
N ILE A 210 1.88 -13.11 -6.49
CA ILE A 210 0.86 -14.14 -6.80
C ILE A 210 0.59 -14.20 -8.29
N LEU A 211 0.45 -13.04 -8.94
CA LEU A 211 0.19 -12.99 -10.38
C LEU A 211 1.38 -13.52 -11.18
N SER A 212 2.61 -13.16 -10.80
CA SER A 212 3.82 -13.66 -11.47
C SER A 212 4.00 -15.17 -11.27
N VAL A 213 3.79 -15.68 -10.07
CA VAL A 213 3.82 -17.13 -9.78
C VAL A 213 2.73 -17.87 -10.58
N GLY A 214 1.53 -17.31 -10.66
CA GLY A 214 0.43 -17.87 -11.46
C GLY A 214 0.81 -18.15 -12.90
N ILE A 215 1.57 -17.23 -13.50
CA ILE A 215 1.96 -17.32 -14.91
C ILE A 215 3.19 -18.20 -15.08
N VAL A 216 4.23 -17.98 -14.29
CA VAL A 216 5.50 -18.70 -14.45
C VAL A 216 5.36 -20.18 -14.07
N ALA A 217 4.64 -20.48 -12.98
CA ALA A 217 4.52 -21.85 -12.48
C ALA A 217 3.32 -22.61 -13.05
N PHE A 218 2.22 -21.92 -13.37
CA PHE A 218 0.95 -22.57 -13.75
C PHE A 218 0.41 -22.16 -15.12
N ASN A 219 1.07 -21.22 -15.83
CA ASN A 219 0.60 -20.65 -17.09
C ASN A 219 -0.83 -20.08 -17.01
N ILE A 220 -1.15 -19.48 -15.85
CA ILE A 220 -2.46 -18.89 -15.56
C ILE A 220 -2.31 -17.37 -15.48
N ASP A 221 -2.93 -16.67 -16.43
CA ASP A 221 -3.09 -15.22 -16.37
C ASP A 221 -4.41 -14.82 -15.69
N THR A 222 -4.57 -13.52 -15.48
CA THR A 222 -5.76 -12.83 -14.97
C THR A 222 -7.01 -12.97 -15.83
N VAL A 223 -6.88 -13.43 -17.08
CA VAL A 223 -7.99 -13.69 -17.99
C VAL A 223 -8.13 -15.19 -18.20
N PHE A 224 -9.36 -15.68 -17.99
CA PHE A 224 -9.67 -17.10 -18.14
C PHE A 224 -9.42 -17.59 -19.57
N ASN A 225 -8.64 -18.67 -19.71
CA ASN A 225 -8.25 -19.28 -20.97
C ASN A 225 -8.90 -20.67 -21.13
N LEU A 226 -9.92 -20.74 -21.98
CA LEU A 226 -10.67 -21.98 -22.22
C LEU A 226 -9.84 -23.10 -22.88
N PRO A 227 -9.03 -22.85 -23.93
CA PRO A 227 -8.11 -23.84 -24.47
C PRO A 227 -7.25 -24.52 -23.41
N ILE A 228 -6.62 -23.73 -22.52
CA ILE A 228 -5.76 -24.27 -21.45
C ILE A 228 -6.61 -25.04 -20.42
N CYS A 229 -7.78 -24.53 -20.05
CA CYS A 229 -8.69 -25.20 -19.12
C CYS A 229 -9.09 -26.61 -19.59
N ARG A 230 -9.32 -26.78 -20.90
CA ARG A 230 -9.68 -28.09 -21.48
C ARG A 230 -8.52 -29.08 -21.46
N LEU A 231 -7.28 -28.59 -21.46
CA LEU A 231 -6.06 -29.41 -21.48
C LEU A 231 -5.54 -29.73 -20.08
N VAL A 232 -5.70 -28.81 -19.12
CA VAL A 232 -5.06 -28.88 -17.80
C VAL A 232 -6.13 -29.07 -16.71
N PRO A 233 -6.20 -30.24 -16.06
CA PRO A 233 -7.29 -30.58 -15.14
C PRO A 233 -7.34 -29.71 -13.87
N TYR A 234 -6.20 -29.17 -13.44
CA TYR A 234 -6.08 -28.30 -12.27
C TYR A 234 -6.15 -26.80 -12.62
N TYR A 235 -6.39 -26.42 -13.87
CA TYR A 235 -6.42 -25.01 -14.28
C TYR A 235 -7.53 -24.23 -13.54
N LEU A 236 -8.73 -24.80 -13.48
CA LEU A 236 -9.89 -24.17 -12.87
C LEU A 236 -9.70 -23.84 -11.38
N PRO A 237 -9.35 -24.80 -10.49
CA PRO A 237 -9.16 -24.50 -9.08
C PRO A 237 -8.02 -23.50 -8.84
N ILE A 238 -6.92 -23.58 -9.60
CA ILE A 238 -5.80 -22.65 -9.43
C ILE A 238 -6.17 -21.24 -9.93
N PHE A 239 -6.92 -21.12 -11.04
CA PHE A 239 -7.40 -19.83 -11.53
C PHE A 239 -8.25 -19.11 -10.47
N TYR A 240 -9.26 -19.79 -9.91
CA TYR A 240 -10.08 -19.18 -8.86
C TYR A 240 -9.28 -18.90 -7.58
N PHE A 241 -8.36 -19.78 -7.21
CA PHE A 241 -7.46 -19.52 -6.08
C PHE A 241 -6.65 -18.23 -6.28
N ILE A 242 -6.03 -18.04 -7.44
CA ILE A 242 -5.26 -16.84 -7.77
C ILE A 242 -6.16 -15.59 -7.68
N ILE A 243 -7.36 -15.63 -8.28
CA ILE A 243 -8.30 -14.49 -8.24
C ILE A 243 -8.74 -14.16 -6.81
N ILE A 244 -9.11 -15.17 -6.02
CA ILE A 244 -9.57 -14.99 -4.63
C ILE A 244 -8.44 -14.43 -3.76
N VAL A 245 -7.24 -15.00 -3.82
CA VAL A 245 -6.12 -14.53 -3.00
C VAL A 245 -5.70 -13.12 -3.41
N THR A 246 -5.62 -12.83 -4.71
CA THR A 246 -5.38 -11.47 -5.24
C THR A 246 -6.44 -10.48 -4.73
N THR A 247 -7.70 -10.90 -4.65
CA THR A 247 -8.80 -10.09 -4.10
C THR A 247 -8.61 -9.79 -2.63
N ILE A 248 -8.26 -10.80 -1.82
CA ILE A 248 -7.97 -10.64 -0.40
C ILE A 248 -6.83 -9.62 -0.20
N PHE A 249 -5.74 -9.74 -0.96
CA PHE A 249 -4.66 -8.76 -0.90
C PHE A 249 -5.11 -7.36 -1.30
N ASN A 250 -5.89 -7.21 -2.37
CA ASN A 250 -6.40 -5.89 -2.77
C ASN A 250 -7.27 -5.27 -1.68
N LEU A 251 -8.10 -6.03 -0.99
CA LEU A 251 -9.01 -5.54 0.06
C LEU A 251 -8.34 -5.31 1.42
N ALA A 252 -7.21 -5.97 1.71
CA ALA A 252 -6.52 -5.85 3.00
C ALA A 252 -6.14 -4.40 3.35
N ALA A 253 -5.55 -3.67 2.39
CA ALA A 253 -5.10 -2.29 2.58
C ALA A 253 -6.26 -1.29 2.81
N PRO A 254 -7.29 -1.20 1.95
CA PRO A 254 -8.38 -0.26 2.15
C PRO A 254 -9.21 -0.58 3.40
N PHE A 255 -9.42 -1.86 3.74
CA PHE A 255 -10.07 -2.22 5.00
C PHE A 255 -9.25 -1.80 6.21
N TYR A 256 -7.92 -1.93 6.17
CA TYR A 256 -7.07 -1.40 7.23
C TYR A 256 -7.33 0.10 7.45
N VAL A 257 -7.41 0.92 6.39
CA VAL A 257 -7.72 2.36 6.48
C VAL A 257 -9.09 2.62 7.11
N LEU A 258 -10.10 1.84 6.73
CA LEU A 258 -11.47 2.01 7.21
C LEU A 258 -11.64 1.59 8.68
N PHE A 259 -11.00 0.50 9.11
CA PHE A 259 -11.16 -0.05 10.46
C PHE A 259 -10.17 0.50 11.47
N HIS A 260 -8.92 0.78 11.09
CA HIS A 260 -7.89 1.29 12.01
C HIS A 260 -8.31 2.63 12.63
N ASN A 261 -8.98 3.47 11.86
CA ASN A 261 -9.42 4.79 12.29
C ASN A 261 -10.73 4.78 13.14
N ARG A 262 -11.45 3.65 13.25
CA ARG A 262 -12.64 3.55 14.11
C ARG A 262 -12.30 3.50 15.61
N LYS A 263 -11.21 2.81 15.98
CA LYS A 263 -10.79 2.63 17.39
C LYS A 263 -10.45 3.94 18.12
N PRO A 264 -9.68 4.90 17.57
CA PRO A 264 -9.42 6.16 18.28
C PRO A 264 -10.68 7.01 18.48
N LEU A 265 -11.63 6.99 17.53
CA LEU A 265 -12.92 7.68 17.66
C LEU A 265 -13.81 7.06 18.76
N GLN A 266 -13.76 5.74 18.91
CA GLN A 266 -14.51 5.02 19.93
C GLN A 266 -13.87 5.17 21.32
N ASN A 267 -12.53 5.13 21.43
CA ASN A 267 -11.83 5.34 22.70
C ASN A 267 -11.94 6.79 23.22
N GLN A 268 -12.03 7.79 22.33
CA GLN A 268 -12.38 9.17 22.72
C GLN A 268 -13.76 9.26 23.37
N ARG A 269 -14.70 8.36 23.03
CA ARG A 269 -16.03 8.33 23.65
C ARG A 269 -16.08 7.56 24.98
N ILE A 270 -15.14 6.65 25.22
CA ILE A 270 -15.18 5.74 26.38
C ILE A 270 -14.27 6.25 27.54
N GLY A 271 -13.50 7.32 27.34
CA GLY A 271 -12.73 7.93 28.45
C GLY A 271 -11.67 7.00 29.06
N VAL A 272 -11.21 5.98 28.32
CA VAL A 272 -10.19 5.04 28.80
C VAL A 272 -8.86 5.76 28.89
N ALA A 273 -8.44 6.01 30.12
CA ALA A 273 -7.43 7.00 30.47
C ALA A 273 -6.03 6.40 30.68
N GLU A 274 -5.69 5.32 29.97
CA GLU A 274 -4.31 4.81 29.88
C GLU A 274 -3.57 5.51 28.74
N ILE A 275 -2.54 6.28 29.07
CA ILE A 275 -1.68 6.90 28.06
C ILE A 275 -0.62 5.86 27.67
N ARG A 276 -0.69 5.39 26.42
CA ARG A 276 0.28 4.45 25.84
C ARG A 276 1.08 5.12 24.72
N ASN A 277 2.36 4.78 24.60
CA ASN A 277 3.21 5.29 23.53
C ASN A 277 2.87 4.58 22.20
N VAL A 278 3.51 5.01 21.10
CA VAL A 278 3.31 4.36 19.79
C VAL A 278 3.69 2.89 19.77
N LEU A 279 4.53 2.41 20.66
CA LEU A 279 4.88 0.99 20.78
C LEU A 279 3.85 0.19 21.61
N GLY A 280 2.82 0.85 22.16
CA GLY A 280 1.79 0.21 23.00
C GLY A 280 2.18 0.07 24.47
N VAL A 281 3.29 0.69 24.89
CA VAL A 281 3.80 0.66 26.27
C VAL A 281 3.15 1.78 27.07
N ASN A 282 2.68 1.47 28.29
CA ASN A 282 2.17 2.48 29.23
C ASN A 282 3.28 3.50 29.55
N ILE A 283 3.05 4.78 29.28
CA ILE A 283 4.07 5.84 29.45
C ILE A 283 4.05 6.45 30.86
N ILE A 284 2.96 6.27 31.60
CA ILE A 284 2.81 6.81 32.96
C ILE A 284 3.51 5.91 33.98
N GLY A 285 3.64 4.61 33.68
CA GLY A 285 4.10 3.60 34.65
C GLY A 285 3.08 3.41 35.78
N ASP A 286 3.15 2.30 36.51
CA ASP A 286 2.18 1.96 37.56
C ASP A 286 2.32 2.79 38.86
N GLY A 287 2.82 4.03 38.80
CA GLY A 287 3.06 4.84 40.00
C GLY A 287 3.32 6.33 39.83
N MET A 288 3.17 6.91 38.63
CA MET A 288 3.33 8.36 38.41
C MET A 288 1.96 9.01 38.17
N ASP A 289 1.68 10.14 38.82
CA ASP A 289 0.41 10.84 38.60
C ASP A 289 0.42 11.61 37.26
N LYS A 290 -0.72 11.66 36.56
CA LYS A 290 -0.83 12.27 35.22
C LYS A 290 -0.38 13.72 35.22
N GLU A 291 -0.68 14.43 36.29
CA GLU A 291 -0.39 15.85 36.44
C GLU A 291 1.13 16.09 36.55
N GLN A 292 1.86 15.21 37.25
CA GLN A 292 3.32 15.26 37.33
C GLN A 292 3.98 14.95 35.99
N TYR A 293 3.44 13.98 35.23
CA TYR A 293 3.92 13.68 33.87
C TYR A 293 3.79 14.90 32.94
N PHE A 294 2.65 15.57 32.93
CA PHE A 294 2.45 16.75 32.08
C PHE A 294 3.26 17.98 32.52
N GLN A 295 3.55 18.13 33.82
CA GLN A 295 4.44 19.18 34.32
C GLN A 295 5.90 18.97 33.89
N GLN A 296 6.39 17.73 33.88
CA GLN A 296 7.70 17.39 33.31
C GLN A 296 7.78 17.68 31.81
N TYR A 297 6.69 17.48 31.07
CA TYR A 297 6.63 17.84 29.66
C TYR A 297 6.63 19.36 29.42
N LYS A 298 5.90 20.13 30.24
CA LYS A 298 5.89 21.60 30.15
C LYS A 298 7.28 22.21 30.37
N THR A 299 8.04 21.66 31.30
CA THR A 299 9.41 22.10 31.59
C THR A 299 10.43 21.72 30.50
N GLN A 300 10.13 20.73 29.66
CA GLN A 300 10.93 20.40 28.47
C GLN A 300 10.56 21.23 27.23
N TRP A 301 9.48 22.03 27.31
CA TRP A 301 8.97 22.90 26.24
C TRP A 301 9.29 24.40 26.44
N ALA A 302 9.59 24.80 27.67
CA ALA A 302 10.06 26.15 28.01
C ALA A 302 11.56 26.27 27.75
#